data_AF-A0A4Y2DHF9-F1
#
_entry.id   AF-A0A4Y2DHF9-F1
#
_cell.length_a   1.000
_cell.length_b   1.000
_cell.length_c   1.000
_cell.angle_alpha   90.00
_cell.angle_beta   90.00
_cell.angle_gamma   90.00
#
_symmetry.space_group_name_H-M   'P 1'
#
loop_
_entity.id
_entity.type
_entity.pdbx_description
1 polymer ?
#
loop_
_entity_poly.entity_id
_entity_poly.type
_entity_poly.pdbx_seq_one_letter_code
_entity_poly.pdbx_strand_id
1 'polypeptide(L)'
;MARRLGTSITETARLIGCSRSAVVHAKYSCNSIHAKWINDGDTSSRRQGVGRPRVIKEKGRRRLSRLVKQSRRQTVAQLTAQHNAGPSASVSEHTVQRTLLNMGLCSRRPTRVPLLTKRHRQLCLQWAREHRDWTMDEWKRVARSDESRYLIHHVDGRVRVRRLQGEQLLPSSTAGHTQAGGGGIMLWGTFSWAL
;
A
#
# COMPACT_ATOMS: atom_id res chain seq x y z
N MET A 1 -21.92 -27.57 23.78
CA MET A 1 -21.94 -29.03 24.07
C MET A 1 -22.43 -29.40 25.47
N ALA A 2 -22.31 -28.58 26.53
CA ALA A 2 -22.72 -28.98 27.90
C ALA A 2 -24.20 -28.74 28.30
N ARG A 3 -25.05 -28.10 27.45
CA ARG A 3 -26.50 -27.99 27.71
C ARG A 3 -27.32 -29.12 27.06
N ARG A 4 -26.72 -29.87 26.14
CA ARG A 4 -27.43 -30.91 25.35
C ARG A 4 -27.36 -32.32 25.95
N LEU A 5 -26.51 -32.54 26.97
CA LEU A 5 -26.21 -33.87 27.50
C LEU A 5 -26.62 -34.09 28.97
N GLY A 6 -27.15 -33.08 29.68
CA GLY A 6 -27.65 -33.25 31.06
C GLY A 6 -26.62 -33.65 32.13
N THR A 7 -25.33 -33.74 31.80
CA THR A 7 -24.27 -34.20 32.71
C THR A 7 -23.87 -33.16 33.76
N SER A 8 -23.48 -33.62 34.94
CA SER A 8 -23.02 -32.72 36.01
C SER A 8 -21.64 -32.13 35.70
N ILE A 9 -21.33 -30.95 36.27
CA ILE A 9 -20.02 -30.29 36.11
C ILE A 9 -18.89 -31.21 36.60
N THR A 10 -19.13 -31.95 37.69
CA THR A 10 -18.17 -32.87 38.30
C THR A 10 -17.88 -34.06 37.39
N GLU A 11 -18.90 -34.64 36.78
CA GLU A 11 -18.80 -35.77 35.88
C GLU A 11 -18.07 -35.40 34.58
N THR A 12 -18.38 -34.21 34.05
CA THR A 12 -17.69 -33.66 32.88
C THR A 12 -16.20 -33.38 33.18
N ALA A 13 -15.90 -32.85 34.37
CA ALA A 13 -14.53 -32.61 34.81
C ALA A 13 -13.72 -33.92 34.95
N ARG A 14 -14.33 -34.98 35.50
CA ARG A 14 -13.72 -36.31 35.61
C ARG A 14 -13.50 -36.95 34.23
N LEU A 15 -14.48 -36.85 33.34
CA LEU A 15 -14.39 -37.41 31.98
C LEU A 15 -13.28 -36.75 31.14
N ILE A 16 -13.14 -35.43 31.25
CA ILE A 16 -12.16 -34.64 30.47
C ILE A 16 -10.79 -34.57 31.19
N GLY A 17 -10.70 -35.00 32.45
CA GLY A 17 -9.46 -34.95 33.23
C GLY A 17 -9.00 -33.53 33.57
N CYS A 18 -9.93 -32.60 33.82
CA CYS A 18 -9.62 -31.21 34.16
C CYS A 18 -10.32 -30.75 35.45
N SER A 19 -9.94 -29.61 36.00
CA SER A 19 -10.55 -29.10 37.24
C SER A 19 -12.02 -28.69 37.01
N ARG A 20 -12.86 -28.84 38.04
CA ARG A 20 -14.26 -28.36 38.00
C ARG A 20 -14.34 -26.88 37.61
N SER A 21 -13.39 -26.06 38.08
CA SER A 21 -13.28 -24.65 37.75
C SER A 21 -13.03 -24.40 36.26
N ALA A 22 -12.21 -25.23 35.60
CA ALA A 22 -11.97 -25.12 34.16
C ALA A 22 -13.26 -25.37 33.35
N VAL A 23 -14.06 -26.37 33.73
CA VAL A 23 -15.36 -26.67 33.11
C VAL A 23 -16.34 -25.51 33.29
N VAL A 24 -16.36 -24.91 34.49
CA VAL A 24 -17.19 -23.73 34.79
C VAL A 24 -16.78 -22.53 33.92
N HIS A 25 -15.49 -22.20 33.86
CA HIS A 25 -14.98 -21.10 33.03
C HIS A 25 -15.25 -21.29 31.54
N ALA A 26 -15.09 -22.52 31.03
CA ALA A 26 -15.41 -22.84 29.65
C ALA A 26 -16.90 -22.62 29.34
N LYS A 27 -17.80 -23.03 30.25
CA LYS A 27 -19.25 -22.82 30.11
C LYS A 27 -19.60 -21.33 30.06
N TYR A 28 -19.05 -20.53 30.98
CA TYR A 28 -19.26 -19.08 30.99
C TYR A 28 -18.69 -18.41 29.74
N SER A 29 -17.48 -18.79 29.31
CA SER A 29 -16.86 -18.26 28.10
C SER A 29 -17.69 -18.56 26.86
N CYS A 30 -18.13 -19.81 26.67
CA CYS A 30 -18.99 -20.18 25.55
C CYS A 30 -20.34 -19.44 25.57
N ASN A 31 -20.96 -19.27 26.74
CA ASN A 31 -22.24 -18.56 26.85
C ASN A 31 -22.07 -17.05 26.57
N SER A 32 -20.95 -16.46 26.99
CA SER A 32 -20.59 -15.07 26.68
C SER A 32 -20.31 -14.86 25.18
N ILE A 33 -19.57 -15.77 24.54
CA ILE A 33 -19.31 -15.73 23.09
C ILE A 33 -20.62 -15.88 22.31
N HIS A 34 -21.49 -16.81 22.72
CA HIS A 34 -22.79 -16.99 22.08
C HIS A 34 -23.69 -15.75 22.19
N ALA A 35 -23.73 -15.10 23.36
CA ALA A 35 -24.45 -13.85 23.55
C ALA A 35 -23.87 -12.71 22.70
N LYS A 36 -22.54 -12.58 22.61
CA LYS A 36 -21.89 -11.59 21.72
C LYS A 36 -22.16 -11.86 20.25
N TRP A 37 -22.17 -13.12 19.83
CA TRP A 37 -22.51 -13.47 18.46
C TRP A 37 -23.95 -13.12 18.11
N ILE A 38 -24.91 -13.36 19.02
CA ILE A 38 -26.32 -12.97 18.81
C ILE A 38 -26.47 -11.46 18.65
N ASN A 39 -25.75 -10.67 19.46
CA ASN A 39 -25.92 -9.21 19.48
C ASN A 39 -25.05 -8.48 18.44
N ASP A 40 -23.80 -8.89 18.26
CA ASP A 40 -22.77 -8.15 17.51
C ASP A 40 -22.26 -8.91 16.27
N GLY A 41 -22.68 -10.17 16.06
CA GLY A 41 -22.15 -11.06 15.02
C GLY A 41 -20.69 -11.52 15.25
N ASP A 42 -20.08 -11.15 16.38
CA ASP A 42 -18.68 -11.49 16.71
C ASP A 42 -18.57 -12.88 17.34
N THR A 43 -17.76 -13.76 16.74
CA THR A 43 -17.47 -15.11 17.26
C THR A 43 -16.19 -15.17 18.08
N SER A 44 -15.46 -14.06 18.22
CA SER A 44 -14.12 -14.07 18.80
C SER A 44 -14.15 -14.10 20.33
N SER A 45 -13.36 -15.03 20.91
CA SER A 45 -13.09 -15.09 22.34
C SER A 45 -11.90 -14.22 22.77
N ARG A 46 -11.20 -13.61 21.80
CA ARG A 46 -9.99 -12.82 22.03
C ARG A 46 -10.35 -11.49 22.70
N ARG A 47 -9.78 -11.28 23.88
CA ARG A 47 -9.86 -9.98 24.55
C ARG A 47 -9.09 -8.94 23.74
N GLN A 48 -9.73 -7.81 23.45
CA GLN A 48 -9.04 -6.67 22.84
C GLN A 48 -8.03 -6.08 23.82
N GLY A 49 -6.90 -5.58 23.32
CA GLY A 49 -5.88 -4.93 24.15
C GLY A 49 -4.93 -5.89 24.90
N VAL A 50 -4.95 -7.19 24.61
CA VAL A 50 -3.97 -8.14 25.16
C VAL A 50 -2.65 -8.09 24.39
N GLY A 51 -1.53 -8.05 25.13
CA GLY A 51 -0.16 -8.11 24.58
C GLY A 51 0.68 -6.86 24.86
N ARG A 52 1.95 -6.91 24.44
CA ARG A 52 2.91 -5.82 24.63
C ARG A 52 2.52 -4.60 23.78
N PRO A 53 2.42 -3.39 24.36
CA PRO A 53 2.20 -2.18 23.59
C PRO A 53 3.27 -1.97 22.53
N ARG A 54 2.88 -1.41 21.38
CA ARG A 54 3.82 -1.09 20.30
C ARG A 54 4.76 0.04 20.74
N VAL A 55 6.03 -0.08 20.37
CA VAL A 55 7.06 0.94 20.64
C VAL A 55 6.70 2.26 19.95
N ILE A 56 6.28 2.21 18.68
CA ILE A 56 5.84 3.40 17.94
C ILE A 56 4.36 3.64 18.21
N LYS A 57 4.07 4.67 19.03
CA LYS A 57 2.72 5.19 19.27
C LYS A 57 2.21 6.01 18.08
N GLU A 58 0.96 6.46 18.16
CA GLU A 58 0.29 7.23 17.10
C GLU A 58 1.05 8.53 16.72
N LYS A 59 1.61 9.26 17.70
CA LYS A 59 2.46 10.44 17.44
C LYS A 59 3.68 10.08 16.57
N GLY A 60 4.30 8.92 16.83
CA GLY A 60 5.43 8.41 16.06
C GLY A 60 5.02 8.00 14.64
N ARG A 61 3.84 7.38 14.47
CA ARG A 61 3.27 7.05 13.16
C ARG A 61 3.01 8.30 12.32
N ARG A 62 2.41 9.35 12.90
CA ARG A 62 2.19 10.64 12.22
C ARG A 62 3.51 11.28 11.79
N ARG A 63 4.54 11.20 12.64
CA ARG A 63 5.87 11.70 12.30
C ARG A 63 6.49 10.91 11.14
N LEU A 64 6.45 9.58 11.17
CA LEU A 64 6.92 8.75 10.05
C LEU A 64 6.17 9.04 8.75
N SER A 65 4.85 9.22 8.80
CA SER A 65 4.07 9.61 7.61
C SER A 65 4.55 10.95 7.02
N ARG A 66 4.85 11.94 7.88
CA ARG A 66 5.37 13.24 7.44
C ARG A 66 6.73 13.12 6.75
N LEU A 67 7.66 12.37 7.34
CA LEU A 67 8.99 12.14 6.76
C LEU A 67 8.89 11.47 5.38
N VAL A 68 8.04 10.43 5.26
CA VAL A 68 7.82 9.77 3.97
C VAL A 68 7.21 10.72 2.93
N LYS A 69 6.26 11.58 3.32
CA LYS A 69 5.65 12.56 2.40
C LYS A 69 6.64 13.62 1.93
N GLN A 70 7.57 14.06 2.80
CA GLN A 70 8.64 14.99 2.43
C GLN A 70 9.62 14.39 1.43
N SER A 71 9.93 13.10 1.56
CA SER A 71 10.89 12.42 0.67
C SER A 71 10.54 10.96 0.48
N ARG A 72 9.69 10.69 -0.51
CA ARG A 72 9.20 9.33 -0.81
C ARG A 72 10.30 8.34 -1.21
N ARG A 73 11.49 8.82 -1.58
CA ARG A 73 12.63 8.01 -2.05
C ARG A 73 13.57 7.54 -0.93
N GLN A 74 13.36 7.96 0.32
CA GLN A 74 14.26 7.64 1.42
C GLN A 74 14.25 6.14 1.79
N THR A 75 15.44 5.64 2.16
CA THR A 75 15.62 4.27 2.65
C THR A 75 15.05 4.11 4.07
N VAL A 76 14.87 2.87 4.53
CA VAL A 76 14.41 2.63 5.91
C VAL A 76 15.44 3.16 6.91
N ALA A 77 16.73 2.94 6.64
CA ALA A 77 17.83 3.45 7.46
C ALA A 77 17.77 4.97 7.62
N GLN A 78 17.61 5.71 6.51
CA GLN A 78 17.48 7.18 6.54
C GLN A 78 16.26 7.64 7.34
N LEU A 79 15.10 7.00 7.12
CA LEU A 79 13.88 7.31 7.88
C LEU A 79 14.04 6.99 9.37
N THR A 80 14.79 5.94 9.70
CA THR A 80 15.05 5.52 11.07
C THR A 80 16.00 6.48 11.77
N ALA A 81 17.10 6.88 11.11
CA ALA A 81 18.01 7.90 11.63
C ALA A 81 17.28 9.23 11.88
N GLN A 82 16.47 9.69 10.92
CA GLN A 82 15.64 10.89 11.11
C GLN A 82 14.61 10.71 12.22
N HIS A 83 14.03 9.51 12.37
CA HIS A 83 13.12 9.22 13.46
C HIS A 83 13.82 9.27 14.83
N ASN A 84 15.02 8.71 14.93
CA ASN A 84 15.77 8.64 16.18
C ASN A 84 16.46 9.95 16.55
N ALA A 85 16.62 10.88 15.61
CA ALA A 85 17.11 12.25 15.88
C ALA A 85 16.14 13.10 16.73
N GLY A 86 14.92 12.62 17.01
CA GLY A 86 13.99 13.29 17.91
C GLY A 86 14.14 12.83 19.37
N PRO A 87 13.47 13.49 20.33
CA PRO A 87 13.51 13.13 21.76
C PRO A 87 12.77 11.82 22.10
N SER A 88 12.49 10.98 21.10
CA SER A 88 11.78 9.71 21.29
C SER A 88 12.77 8.57 21.48
N ALA A 89 12.35 7.50 22.17
CA ALA A 89 13.13 6.28 22.31
C ALA A 89 13.65 5.82 20.94
N SER A 90 14.91 5.38 20.87
CA SER A 90 15.50 4.89 19.64
C SER A 90 14.76 3.64 19.17
N VAL A 91 14.44 3.61 17.89
CA VAL A 91 13.69 2.53 17.26
C VAL A 91 14.57 1.83 16.23
N SER A 92 14.48 0.51 16.14
CA SER A 92 15.19 -0.27 15.13
C SER A 92 14.58 -0.10 13.73
N GLU A 93 15.41 -0.27 12.69
CA GLU A 93 14.95 -0.17 11.30
C GLU A 93 13.81 -1.16 10.99
N HIS A 94 13.92 -2.39 11.51
CA HIS A 94 12.90 -3.41 11.33
C HIS A 94 11.54 -2.96 11.90
N THR A 95 11.54 -2.27 13.04
CA THR A 95 10.32 -1.76 13.67
C THR A 95 9.71 -0.62 12.84
N VAL A 96 10.54 0.27 12.28
CA VAL A 96 10.10 1.31 11.36
C VAL A 96 9.50 0.69 10.10
N GLN A 97 10.16 -0.30 9.50
CA GLN A 97 9.67 -1.01 8.32
C GLN A 97 8.31 -1.66 8.56
N ARG A 98 8.15 -2.43 9.64
CA ARG A 98 6.88 -3.07 10.00
C ARG A 98 5.78 -2.03 10.24
N THR A 99 6.12 -0.90 10.85
CA THR A 99 5.17 0.19 11.09
C THR A 99 4.72 0.85 9.78
N LEU A 100 5.64 1.11 8.85
CA LEU A 100 5.32 1.64 7.53
C LEU A 100 4.41 0.69 6.73
N LEU A 101 4.70 -0.61 6.75
CA LEU A 101 3.85 -1.61 6.11
C LEU A 101 2.45 -1.67 6.72
N ASN A 102 2.35 -1.62 8.05
CA ASN A 102 1.06 -1.55 8.75
C ASN A 102 0.28 -0.25 8.46
N MET A 103 0.94 0.79 7.97
CA MET A 103 0.32 2.03 7.50
C MET A 103 0.00 2.01 5.99
N GLY A 104 0.30 0.91 5.29
CA GLY A 104 0.12 0.78 3.83
C GLY A 104 1.21 1.46 2.99
N LEU A 105 2.25 2.03 3.61
CA LEU A 105 3.34 2.72 2.93
C LEU A 105 4.37 1.72 2.40
N CYS A 106 4.04 1.11 1.27
CA CYS A 106 4.83 0.09 0.63
C CYS A 106 5.91 0.69 -0.29
N SER A 107 7.07 0.06 -0.32
CA SER A 107 8.13 0.38 -1.29
C SER A 107 7.78 -0.17 -2.67
N ARG A 108 7.60 0.70 -3.66
CA ARG A 108 7.19 0.36 -5.03
C ARG A 108 8.13 1.05 -6.04
N ARG A 109 8.15 0.54 -7.28
CA ARG A 109 8.82 1.26 -8.37
C ARG A 109 8.00 2.50 -8.72
N PRO A 110 8.62 3.67 -8.91
CA PRO A 110 7.91 4.86 -9.36
C PRO A 110 7.37 4.62 -10.77
N THR A 111 6.23 5.24 -11.05
CA THR A 111 5.65 5.17 -12.39
C THR A 111 6.42 6.08 -13.31
N ARG A 112 6.89 5.54 -14.44
CA ARG A 112 7.59 6.32 -15.45
C ARG A 112 6.56 7.17 -16.19
N VAL A 113 6.76 8.48 -16.19
CA VAL A 113 5.90 9.42 -16.90
C VAL A 113 6.77 10.38 -17.71
N PRO A 114 6.30 10.82 -18.89
CA PRO A 114 6.99 11.87 -19.63
C PRO A 114 7.00 13.15 -18.78
N LEU A 115 8.14 13.84 -18.77
CA LEU A 115 8.28 15.13 -18.10
C LEU A 115 7.60 16.21 -18.94
N LEU A 116 6.30 16.40 -18.70
CA LEU A 116 5.54 17.45 -19.36
C LEU A 116 5.60 18.75 -18.56
N THR A 117 5.99 19.83 -19.25
CA THR A 117 5.89 21.21 -18.73
C THR A 117 4.42 21.60 -18.55
N LYS A 118 4.14 22.66 -17.78
CA LYS A 118 2.77 23.18 -17.62
C LYS A 118 2.14 23.54 -18.97
N ARG A 119 2.92 24.18 -19.85
CA ARG A 119 2.51 24.54 -21.22
C ARG A 119 2.16 23.29 -22.04
N HIS A 120 2.99 22.26 -22.02
CA HIS A 120 2.71 21.02 -22.76
C HIS A 120 1.40 20.39 -22.30
N ARG A 121 1.14 20.34 -20.98
CA ARG A 121 -0.11 19.80 -20.45
C ARG A 121 -1.34 20.58 -20.91
N GLN A 122 -1.25 21.90 -20.95
CA GLN A 122 -2.35 22.76 -21.42
C GLN A 122 -2.63 22.51 -22.91
N LEU A 123 -1.59 22.49 -23.75
CA LEU A 123 -1.72 22.22 -25.18
C LEU A 123 -2.30 20.82 -25.44
N CYS A 124 -1.80 19.78 -24.76
CA CYS A 124 -2.34 18.43 -24.90
C CYS A 124 -3.82 18.36 -24.47
N LEU A 125 -4.19 19.05 -23.38
CA LEU A 125 -5.58 19.07 -22.91
C LEU A 125 -6.49 19.85 -23.88
N GLN A 126 -6.04 20.98 -24.40
CA GLN A 126 -6.77 21.77 -25.38
C GLN A 126 -7.00 20.96 -26.65
N TRP A 127 -5.94 20.36 -27.19
CA TRP A 127 -6.03 19.51 -28.37
C TRP A 127 -7.02 18.36 -28.15
N ALA A 128 -6.95 17.66 -27.01
CA ALA A 128 -7.88 16.58 -26.69
C ALA A 128 -9.34 17.04 -26.55
N ARG A 129 -9.58 18.29 -26.16
CA ARG A 129 -10.93 18.87 -26.09
C ARG A 129 -11.46 19.24 -27.47
N GLU A 130 -10.63 19.88 -28.29
CA GLU A 130 -10.98 20.26 -29.67
C GLU A 130 -11.31 19.05 -30.53
N HIS A 131 -10.65 17.91 -30.26
CA HIS A 131 -10.76 16.69 -31.05
C HIS A 131 -11.61 15.61 -30.35
N ARG A 132 -12.34 15.97 -29.28
CA ARG A 132 -13.13 15.02 -28.48
C ARG A 132 -14.27 14.39 -29.27
N ASP A 133 -14.95 15.22 -30.07
CA ASP A 133 -16.18 14.86 -30.78
C ASP A 133 -15.92 14.56 -32.26
N TRP A 134 -14.65 14.34 -32.63
CA TRP A 134 -14.26 13.96 -33.98
C TRP A 134 -14.86 12.62 -34.39
N THR A 135 -15.41 12.60 -35.59
CA THR A 135 -15.96 11.42 -36.25
C THR A 135 -14.87 10.48 -36.73
N MET A 136 -15.23 9.21 -36.97
CA MET A 136 -14.28 8.22 -37.48
C MET A 136 -13.64 8.66 -38.80
N ASP A 137 -14.38 9.31 -39.71
CA ASP A 137 -13.83 9.74 -41.00
C ASP A 137 -12.84 10.91 -40.88
N GLU A 138 -12.95 11.72 -39.83
CA GLU A 138 -11.94 12.73 -39.48
C GLU A 138 -10.68 12.07 -38.91
N TRP A 139 -10.83 11.06 -38.03
CA TRP A 139 -9.70 10.28 -37.52
C TRP A 139 -8.93 9.55 -38.63
N LYS A 140 -9.62 9.05 -39.68
CA LYS A 140 -8.98 8.39 -40.82
C LYS A 140 -8.00 9.27 -41.58
N ARG A 141 -8.17 10.60 -41.52
CA ARG A 141 -7.30 11.58 -42.20
C ARG A 141 -6.05 11.89 -41.39
N VAL A 142 -5.96 11.45 -40.14
CA VAL A 142 -4.80 11.70 -39.27
C VAL A 142 -3.73 10.64 -39.49
N ALA A 143 -2.56 11.08 -39.92
CA ALA A 143 -1.33 10.29 -39.80
C ALA A 143 -0.59 10.70 -38.52
N ARG A 144 -0.07 9.73 -37.78
CA ARG A 144 0.78 9.96 -36.62
C ARG A 144 2.17 9.43 -36.91
N SER A 145 3.16 10.31 -36.85
CA SER A 145 4.57 9.93 -36.79
C SER A 145 5.05 10.01 -35.35
N ASP A 146 5.83 9.04 -34.90
CA ASP A 146 6.51 9.10 -33.60
C ASP A 146 7.95 8.59 -33.72
N GLU A 147 8.78 9.06 -32.80
CA GLU A 147 10.18 8.69 -32.68
C GLU A 147 10.36 7.83 -31.42
N SER A 148 10.66 6.55 -31.63
CA SER A 148 10.86 5.59 -30.54
C SER A 148 12.34 5.26 -30.38
N ARG A 149 12.87 5.49 -29.17
CA ARG A 149 14.25 5.14 -28.80
C ARG A 149 14.28 3.79 -28.09
N TYR A 150 15.03 2.84 -28.63
CA TYR A 150 15.32 1.55 -28.01
C TYR A 150 16.70 1.59 -27.36
N LEU A 151 16.75 1.41 -26.04
CA LEU A 151 18.00 1.42 -25.28
C LEU A 151 18.67 0.05 -25.38
N ILE A 152 19.97 0.05 -25.72
CA ILE A 152 20.79 -1.18 -25.79
C ILE A 152 21.11 -1.69 -24.37
N HIS A 153 21.16 -0.79 -23.38
CA HIS A 153 21.35 -1.12 -21.98
C HIS A 153 20.14 -0.70 -21.13
N HIS A 154 19.69 -1.61 -20.27
CA HIS A 154 18.63 -1.38 -19.30
C HIS A 154 19.04 -0.33 -18.25
N VAL A 155 18.28 0.76 -18.15
CA VAL A 155 18.39 1.65 -16.97
C VAL A 155 17.80 0.92 -15.78
N ASP A 156 18.69 0.53 -14.86
CA ASP A 156 18.54 -0.45 -13.77
C ASP A 156 17.36 -0.18 -12.80
N GLY A 157 16.72 0.99 -12.89
CA GLY A 157 15.43 1.25 -12.23
C GLY A 157 15.44 1.11 -10.71
N ARG A 158 16.62 1.14 -10.08
CA ARG A 158 16.82 0.88 -8.63
C ARG A 158 16.14 1.91 -7.73
N VAL A 159 15.64 3.01 -8.28
CA VAL A 159 14.85 4.00 -7.53
C VAL A 159 13.54 3.38 -7.08
N ARG A 160 13.29 3.39 -5.77
CA ARG A 160 12.00 3.01 -5.18
C ARG A 160 11.38 4.19 -4.47
N VAL A 161 10.05 4.24 -4.48
CA VAL A 161 9.25 5.23 -3.76
C VAL A 161 8.35 4.52 -2.76
N ARG A 162 8.19 5.09 -1.57
CA ARG A 162 7.18 4.66 -0.60
C ARG A 162 5.89 5.43 -0.85
N ARG A 163 4.82 4.71 -1.13
CA ARG A 163 3.51 5.28 -1.44
C ARG A 163 2.38 4.37 -0.98
N LEU A 164 1.23 4.97 -0.69
CA LEU A 164 -0.03 4.25 -0.50
C LEU A 164 -0.56 3.75 -1.85
N GLN A 165 -1.56 2.87 -1.79
CA GLN A 165 -2.35 2.53 -2.96
C GLN A 165 -3.09 3.77 -3.49
N GLY A 166 -3.19 3.93 -4.81
CA GLY A 166 -3.80 5.10 -5.45
C GLY A 166 -2.87 6.31 -5.63
N GLU A 167 -1.77 6.42 -4.88
CA GLU A 167 -0.81 7.53 -5.00
C GLU A 167 0.19 7.37 -6.16
N GLN A 168 -0.18 6.62 -7.19
CA GLN A 168 0.72 6.20 -8.26
C GLN A 168 1.16 7.38 -9.15
N LEU A 169 0.22 8.25 -9.49
CA LEU A 169 0.40 9.36 -10.43
C LEU A 169 0.77 10.68 -9.74
N LEU A 170 0.97 10.68 -8.42
CA LEU A 170 1.46 11.87 -7.73
C LEU A 170 2.85 12.24 -8.24
N PRO A 171 3.15 13.53 -8.47
CA PRO A 171 4.47 13.97 -8.94
C PRO A 171 5.64 13.44 -8.09
N SER A 172 5.44 13.36 -6.77
CA SER A 172 6.42 12.83 -5.81
C SER A 172 6.63 11.30 -5.90
N SER A 173 5.72 10.58 -6.55
CA SER A 173 5.70 9.11 -6.72
C SER A 173 6.07 8.67 -8.15
N THR A 174 6.22 9.62 -9.06
CA THR A 174 6.60 9.38 -10.45
C THR A 174 8.09 9.60 -10.68
N ALA A 175 8.62 8.99 -11.71
CA ALA A 175 9.96 9.26 -12.22
C ALA A 175 9.83 9.75 -13.65
N GLY A 176 10.47 10.89 -13.94
CA GLY A 176 10.59 11.40 -15.30
C GLY A 176 11.41 10.46 -16.16
N HIS A 177 10.94 10.20 -17.38
CA HIS A 177 11.81 9.67 -18.43
C HIS A 177 12.37 10.84 -19.23
N THR A 178 13.69 11.01 -19.23
CA THR A 178 14.38 11.97 -20.10
C THR A 178 14.88 11.22 -21.33
N GLN A 179 14.59 11.71 -22.53
CA GLN A 179 14.97 11.05 -23.79
C GLN A 179 16.46 11.21 -24.14
N ALA A 180 17.22 12.03 -23.41
CA ALA A 180 18.62 12.35 -23.70
C ALA A 180 19.59 11.70 -22.70
N GLY A 181 20.62 10.99 -23.21
CA GLY A 181 21.83 10.71 -22.42
C GLY A 181 22.46 9.30 -22.48
N GLY A 182 21.96 8.33 -23.23
CA GLY A 182 22.59 6.98 -23.26
C GLY A 182 22.40 6.23 -24.58
N GLY A 183 23.45 5.56 -25.08
CA GLY A 183 23.46 4.86 -26.38
C GLY A 183 22.20 4.01 -26.63
N GLY A 184 21.53 4.27 -27.76
CA GLY A 184 20.30 3.60 -28.14
C GLY A 184 19.99 3.84 -29.60
N ILE A 185 19.21 2.93 -30.20
CA ILE A 185 18.77 3.00 -31.59
C ILE A 185 17.51 3.83 -31.66
N MET A 186 17.43 4.67 -32.68
CA MET A 186 16.33 5.60 -32.91
C MET A 186 15.52 5.10 -34.10
N LEU A 187 14.25 4.79 -33.88
CA LEU A 187 13.36 4.30 -34.92
C LEU A 187 12.29 5.35 -35.19
N TRP A 188 12.11 5.69 -36.46
CA TRP A 188 11.04 6.56 -36.94
C TRP A 188 9.95 5.70 -37.56
N GLY A 189 8.72 5.90 -37.12
CA GLY A 189 7.56 5.21 -37.66
C GLY A 189 6.43 6.19 -37.92
N THR A 190 5.66 5.92 -38.96
CA THR A 190 4.39 6.60 -39.23
C THR A 190 3.29 5.56 -39.34
N PHE A 191 2.13 5.88 -38.78
CA PHE A 191 0.94 5.06 -38.88
C PHE A 191 -0.27 5.95 -39.19
N SER A 192 -1.12 5.47 -40.08
CA SER A 192 -2.37 6.10 -40.49
C SER A 192 -3.40 5.00 -40.71
N TRP A 193 -4.67 5.38 -40.84
CA TRP A 193 -5.75 4.40 -41.03
C TRP A 193 -5.68 3.66 -42.37
N ALA A 194 -5.07 4.27 -43.39
CA ALA A 194 -5.07 3.80 -44.77
C ALA A 194 -3.72 3.20 -45.23
N LEU A 195 -2.82 2.91 -44.29
CA LEU A 195 -1.56 2.19 -44.58
C LEU A 195 -1.79 0.68 -44.66
#